data_AF-A0A0C2THL8-F1
#
_entry.id   AF-A0A0C2THL8-F1
#
_cell.length_a   1.000
_cell.length_b   1.000
_cell.length_c   1.000
_cell.angle_alpha   90.00
_cell.angle_beta   90.00
_cell.angle_gamma   90.00
#
_symmetry.space_group_name_H-M   'P 1'
#
loop_
_entity.id
_entity.type
_entity.pdbx_description
1 polymer ?
#
loop_
_entity_poly.entity_id
_entity_poly.type
_entity_poly.pdbx_seq_one_letter_code
_entity_poly.pdbx_strand_id
1 'polypeptide(L)'
;MSQREVEEANVKYLSEIVVKVIAAVGGPLPNGELPPEHQEDVEEIAKMALKFRQIVSKEVKSMDLVTYTVPSDTPFDPSQMDDTEGSVDETGCDRVVCTLQMGLQYRKRAELGKPGGGGQQCGLTLKPKVVLPAALEA
;
A
#
# COMPACT_ATOMS: atom_id res chain seq x y z
N MET A 1 21.94 9.22 -17.86
CA MET A 1 21.38 7.90 -18.18
C MET A 1 19.89 8.04 -18.38
N SER A 2 19.36 7.58 -19.49
CA SER A 2 17.93 7.54 -19.77
C SER A 2 17.26 6.40 -19.00
N GLN A 3 15.94 6.49 -18.80
CA GLN A 3 15.17 5.45 -18.11
C GLN A 3 15.27 4.08 -18.82
N ARG A 4 15.38 4.10 -20.16
CA ARG A 4 15.56 2.89 -20.98
C ARG A 4 16.92 2.23 -20.73
N GLU A 5 17.99 3.02 -20.66
CA GLU A 5 19.34 2.51 -20.37
C GLU A 5 19.41 1.84 -19.00
N VAL A 6 18.74 2.41 -18.00
CA VAL A 6 18.66 1.82 -16.66
C VAL A 6 17.84 0.53 -16.66
N GLU A 7 16.75 0.48 -17.41
CA GLU A 7 15.93 -0.72 -17.55
C GLU A 7 16.71 -1.86 -18.21
N GLU A 8 17.36 -1.57 -19.34
CA GLU A 8 18.17 -2.54 -20.08
C GLU A 8 19.33 -3.08 -19.22
N ALA A 9 20.04 -2.20 -18.51
CA ALA A 9 21.10 -2.61 -17.59
C ALA A 9 20.59 -3.53 -16.47
N ASN A 10 19.40 -3.25 -15.93
CA ASN A 10 18.79 -4.08 -14.90
C ASN A 10 18.31 -5.44 -15.43
N VAL A 11 17.73 -5.49 -16.64
CA VAL A 11 17.36 -6.76 -17.30
C VAL A 11 18.60 -7.62 -17.47
N LYS A 12 19.67 -7.04 -18.04
CA LYS A 12 20.94 -7.74 -18.24
C LYS A 12 21.49 -8.31 -16.93
N TYR A 13 21.56 -7.48 -15.88
CA TYR A 13 22.04 -7.91 -14.57
C TYR A 13 21.22 -9.08 -14.01
N LEU A 14 19.88 -8.99 -14.06
CA LEU A 14 19.01 -10.04 -13.54
C LEU A 14 19.12 -11.34 -14.34
N SER A 15 19.20 -11.26 -15.67
CA SER A 15 19.42 -12.43 -16.52
C SER A 15 20.73 -13.15 -16.16
N GLU A 16 21.82 -12.40 -15.95
CA GLU A 16 23.11 -12.98 -15.51
C GLU A 16 23.01 -13.69 -14.15
N ILE A 17 22.22 -13.13 -13.21
CA ILE A 17 22.00 -13.76 -11.89
C ILE A 17 21.16 -15.04 -12.03
N VAL A 18 20.10 -15.04 -12.84
CA VAL A 18 19.25 -16.22 -13.05
C VAL A 18 20.06 -17.37 -13.66
N VAL A 19 20.91 -17.09 -14.65
CA VAL A 19 21.84 -18.09 -15.24
C VAL A 19 22.73 -18.70 -14.17
N LYS A 20 23.33 -17.87 -13.29
CA LYS A 20 24.19 -18.34 -12.20
C LYS A 20 23.45 -19.23 -11.21
N VAL A 21 22.20 -18.89 -10.88
CA VAL A 21 21.36 -19.72 -9.99
C VAL A 21 21.06 -21.06 -10.65
N ILE A 22 20.65 -21.07 -11.92
CA ILE A 22 20.39 -22.31 -12.67
C ILE A 22 21.64 -23.20 -12.70
N ALA A 23 22.81 -22.64 -13.01
CA ALA A 23 24.06 -23.40 -13.00
C ALA A 23 24.42 -23.95 -11.61
N ALA A 24 24.14 -23.19 -10.54
CA ALA A 24 24.41 -23.62 -9.18
C ALA A 24 23.48 -24.76 -8.71
N VAL A 25 22.22 -24.78 -9.14
CA VAL A 25 21.23 -25.78 -8.70
C VAL A 25 21.08 -26.98 -9.64
N GLY A 26 21.28 -26.78 -10.95
CA GLY A 26 21.06 -27.79 -12.01
C GLY A 26 22.33 -28.48 -12.50
N GLY A 27 23.51 -28.04 -12.06
CA GLY A 27 24.80 -28.53 -12.51
C GLY A 27 25.44 -27.66 -13.60
N PRO A 28 26.69 -27.99 -14.02
CA PRO A 28 27.48 -27.12 -14.88
C PRO A 28 26.84 -26.96 -16.26
N LEU A 29 26.62 -25.70 -16.66
CA LEU A 29 26.28 -25.38 -18.04
C LEU A 29 27.51 -25.62 -18.93
N PRO A 30 27.36 -26.26 -20.11
CA PRO A 30 28.48 -26.71 -20.93
C PRO A 30 29.45 -25.60 -21.34
N ASN A 31 29.04 -24.33 -21.34
CA ASN A 31 29.90 -23.15 -21.55
C ASN A 31 29.64 -22.01 -20.54
N GLY A 32 28.94 -22.27 -19.43
CA GLY A 32 28.43 -21.20 -18.56
C GLY A 32 27.29 -20.36 -19.17
N GLU A 33 26.84 -20.73 -20.37
CA GLU A 33 25.77 -20.08 -21.12
C GLU A 33 24.56 -21.01 -21.22
N LEU A 34 23.37 -20.42 -21.22
CA LEU A 34 22.13 -21.16 -21.43
C LEU A 34 21.97 -21.52 -22.92
N PRO A 35 21.33 -22.67 -23.22
CA PRO A 35 20.85 -22.94 -24.57
C PRO A 35 20.04 -21.76 -25.13
N PRO A 36 20.18 -21.41 -26.42
CA PRO A 36 19.47 -20.27 -27.02
C PRO A 36 17.94 -20.34 -26.85
N GLU A 37 17.40 -21.56 -26.83
CA GLU A 37 15.98 -21.85 -26.59
C GLU A 37 15.46 -21.39 -25.22
N HIS A 38 16.33 -21.18 -24.23
CA HIS A 38 15.96 -20.73 -22.88
C HIS A 38 16.39 -19.29 -22.59
N GLN A 39 17.02 -18.62 -23.56
CA GLN A 39 17.49 -17.25 -23.38
C GLN A 39 16.33 -16.26 -23.28
N GLU A 40 15.28 -16.50 -24.08
CA GLU A 40 14.04 -15.71 -24.04
C GLU A 40 13.31 -15.88 -22.69
N ASP A 41 13.21 -17.11 -22.18
CA ASP A 41 12.59 -17.42 -20.89
C ASP A 41 13.26 -16.64 -19.74
N VAL A 42 14.60 -16.60 -19.72
CA VAL A 42 15.35 -15.89 -18.68
C VAL A 42 15.20 -14.37 -18.80
N GLU A 43 15.18 -13.85 -20.02
CA GLU A 43 14.91 -12.43 -20.25
C GLU A 43 13.49 -12.06 -19.80
N GLU A 44 12.50 -12.93 -20.04
CA GLU A 44 11.13 -12.74 -19.60
C GLU A 44 11.02 -12.74 -18.07
N ILE A 45 11.69 -13.68 -17.39
CA ILE A 45 11.79 -13.72 -15.93
C ILE A 45 12.40 -12.42 -15.39
N ALA A 46 13.48 -11.92 -15.99
CA ALA A 46 14.10 -10.66 -15.59
C ALA A 46 13.15 -9.47 -15.76
N LYS A 47 12.43 -9.39 -16.88
CA LYS A 47 11.40 -8.37 -17.14
C LYS A 47 10.25 -8.46 -16.13
N MET A 48 9.75 -9.67 -15.85
CA MET A 48 8.70 -9.90 -14.85
C MET A 48 9.16 -9.50 -13.45
N ALA A 49 10.38 -9.82 -13.05
CA ALA A 49 10.95 -9.43 -11.76
C ALA A 49 11.05 -7.89 -11.64
N LEU A 50 11.40 -7.18 -12.71
CA LEU A 50 11.39 -5.71 -12.71
C LEU A 50 9.99 -5.13 -12.66
N LYS A 51 9.03 -5.67 -13.40
CA LYS A 51 7.62 -5.27 -13.30
C LYS A 51 7.08 -5.50 -11.90
N PHE A 52 7.35 -6.67 -11.31
CA PHE A 52 6.97 -6.99 -9.94
C PHE A 52 7.62 -6.03 -8.94
N ARG A 53 8.92 -5.75 -9.08
CA ARG A 53 9.61 -4.73 -8.26
C ARG A 53 8.96 -3.36 -8.42
N GLN A 54 8.57 -2.95 -9.63
CA GLN A 54 7.89 -1.68 -9.85
C GLN A 54 6.51 -1.66 -9.18
N ILE A 55 5.72 -2.72 -9.32
CA ILE A 55 4.42 -2.89 -8.65
C ILE A 55 4.60 -2.85 -7.13
N VAL A 56 5.48 -3.66 -6.57
CA VAL A 56 5.73 -3.69 -5.12
C VAL A 56 6.33 -2.36 -4.63
N SER A 57 7.15 -1.68 -5.43
CA SER A 57 7.75 -0.39 -5.03
C SER A 57 6.86 0.83 -5.27
N LYS A 58 5.83 0.76 -6.12
CA LYS A 58 4.92 1.88 -6.45
C LYS A 58 3.48 1.67 -5.97
N GLU A 59 2.94 0.47 -6.02
CA GLU A 59 1.60 0.11 -5.53
C GLU A 59 1.61 -0.35 -4.06
N VAL A 60 2.69 -1.01 -3.61
CA VAL A 60 2.76 -1.55 -2.23
C VAL A 60 3.55 -0.62 -1.28
N LYS A 61 4.17 0.46 -1.78
CA LYS A 61 4.72 1.51 -0.92
C LYS A 61 3.71 2.62 -0.67
N SER A 62 3.21 2.64 0.56
CA SER A 62 2.67 3.81 1.24
C SER A 62 1.31 4.31 0.74
N MET A 63 0.24 3.60 1.11
CA MET A 63 -0.84 4.34 1.73
C MET A 63 -0.20 5.10 2.90
N ASP A 64 -0.05 6.41 2.78
CA ASP A 64 0.47 7.24 3.86
C ASP A 64 -0.59 7.14 4.98
N LEU A 65 -0.41 6.17 5.87
CA LEU A 65 -1.27 5.93 7.02
C LEU A 65 -0.92 6.96 8.07
N VAL A 66 -1.91 7.74 8.45
CA VAL A 66 -1.79 8.75 9.50
C VAL A 66 -2.79 8.40 10.60
N THR A 67 -2.36 8.50 11.85
CA THR A 67 -3.25 8.38 12.99
C THR A 67 -4.28 9.49 12.97
N TYR A 68 -5.54 9.15 13.17
CA TYR A 68 -6.66 10.08 13.18
C TYR A 68 -7.35 10.06 14.54
N THR A 69 -7.54 11.24 15.12
CA THR A 69 -8.31 11.47 16.35
C THR A 69 -9.49 12.35 16.04
N VAL A 70 -10.63 12.04 16.67
CA VAL A 70 -11.82 12.88 16.62
C VAL A 70 -11.74 13.89 17.77
N PRO A 71 -11.79 15.21 17.50
CA PRO A 71 -11.86 16.20 18.55
C PRO A 71 -13.12 16.04 19.41
N SER A 72 -13.02 16.44 20.67
CA SER A 72 -14.19 16.64 21.52
C SER A 72 -15.21 17.58 20.84
N ASP A 73 -16.48 17.41 21.19
CA ASP A 73 -17.62 18.16 20.66
C ASP A 73 -17.97 17.92 19.17
N THR A 74 -17.23 17.03 18.50
CA THR A 74 -17.56 16.60 17.12
C THR A 74 -18.85 15.77 17.14
N PRO A 75 -19.81 16.02 16.22
CA PRO A 75 -20.97 15.15 16.08
C PRO A 75 -20.56 13.71 15.79
N PHE A 76 -21.18 12.76 16.48
CA PHE A 76 -20.94 11.34 16.25
C PHE A 76 -21.44 10.94 14.85
N ASP A 77 -20.59 10.26 14.10
CA ASP A 77 -20.93 9.68 12.80
C ASP A 77 -20.57 8.19 12.82
N PRO A 78 -21.57 7.28 12.91
CA PRO A 78 -21.32 5.84 12.97
C PRO A 78 -20.71 5.30 11.67
N SER A 79 -20.76 6.04 10.55
CA SER A 79 -20.09 5.65 9.31
C SER A 79 -18.57 5.84 9.39
N GLN A 80 -18.09 6.73 10.26
CA GLN A 80 -16.67 7.07 10.40
C GLN A 80 -16.08 6.76 11.79
N MET A 81 -16.92 6.52 12.81
CA MET A 81 -16.51 6.35 14.21
C MET A 81 -17.15 5.10 14.81
N ASP A 82 -16.49 4.51 15.81
CA ASP A 82 -17.04 3.44 16.64
C ASP A 82 -17.34 3.96 18.05
N ASP A 83 -18.52 3.68 18.58
CA ASP A 83 -18.87 3.98 19.98
C ASP A 83 -18.27 2.94 20.94
N THR A 84 -18.05 3.34 22.20
CA THR A 84 -17.46 2.49 23.22
C THR A 84 -18.38 1.42 23.77
N GLU A 85 -19.68 1.69 23.86
CA GLU A 85 -20.70 0.81 24.44
C GLU A 85 -21.38 -0.09 23.38
N GLY A 86 -21.20 0.21 22.09
CA GLY A 86 -21.64 -0.65 20.98
C GLY A 86 -23.16 -0.68 20.74
N SER A 87 -23.94 0.13 21.47
CA SER A 87 -25.37 0.31 21.24
C SER A 87 -25.62 1.59 20.44
N VAL A 88 -25.87 1.44 19.13
CA VAL A 88 -26.40 2.53 18.32
C VAL A 88 -27.87 2.66 18.65
N ASP A 89 -28.21 3.48 19.64
CA ASP A 89 -29.53 4.09 19.63
C ASP A 89 -29.48 5.20 18.57
N GLU A 90 -30.26 5.06 17.50
CA GLU A 90 -30.32 5.97 16.34
C GLU A 90 -30.86 7.38 16.70
N THR A 91 -30.90 7.74 17.98
CA THR A 91 -31.74 8.81 18.51
C THR A 91 -30.96 10.01 19.06
N GLY A 92 -29.63 9.95 19.14
CA GLY A 92 -28.85 10.96 19.85
C GLY A 92 -28.03 11.85 18.93
N CYS A 93 -28.25 13.16 18.98
CA CYS A 93 -27.35 14.18 18.45
C CYS A 93 -26.09 14.27 19.32
N ASP A 94 -25.42 13.14 19.52
CA ASP A 94 -24.41 12.98 20.54
C ASP A 94 -23.07 13.48 20.04
N ARG A 95 -22.41 14.21 20.92
CA ARG A 95 -21.11 14.80 20.65
C ARG A 95 -20.04 13.97 21.32
N VAL A 96 -18.96 13.73 20.60
CA VAL A 96 -17.80 13.01 21.11
C VAL A 96 -17.24 13.73 22.33
N VAL A 97 -17.10 13.02 23.45
CA VAL A 97 -16.42 13.53 24.64
C VAL A 97 -14.91 13.49 24.40
N CYS A 98 -14.40 12.33 23.98
CA CYS A 98 -13.00 12.14 23.63
C CYS A 98 -12.80 10.93 22.70
N THR A 99 -11.64 10.88 22.07
CA THR A 99 -11.18 9.68 21.35
C THR A 99 -10.47 8.75 22.34
N LEU A 100 -11.02 7.55 22.53
CA LEU A 100 -10.42 6.50 23.35
C LEU A 100 -9.34 5.72 22.58
N GLN A 101 -9.60 5.45 21.30
CA GLN A 101 -8.67 4.75 20.42
C GLN A 101 -8.52 5.51 19.10
N MET A 102 -7.27 5.78 18.72
CA MET A 102 -6.97 6.45 17.44
C MET A 102 -7.37 5.56 16.26
N GLY A 103 -7.94 6.18 15.23
CA GLY A 103 -8.16 5.57 13.93
C GLY A 103 -6.92 5.64 13.04
N LEU A 104 -7.02 5.02 11.88
CA LEU A 104 -6.01 5.09 10.82
C LEU A 104 -6.67 5.58 9.54
N GLN A 105 -6.13 6.66 8.99
CA GLN A 105 -6.55 7.21 7.71
C GLN A 105 -5.47 6.94 6.67
N TYR A 106 -5.86 6.51 5.48
CA TYR A 106 -4.95 6.45 4.35
C TYR A 106 -5.13 7.69 3.47
N ARG A 107 -4.01 8.26 3.05
CA ARG A 107 -4.00 9.29 2.01
C ARG A 107 -3.66 8.65 0.67
N LYS A 108 -4.60 8.68 -0.27
CA LYS A 108 -4.29 8.36 -1.67
C LYS A 108 -3.59 9.58 -2.27
N ARG A 109 -2.33 9.45 -2.70
CA ARG A 109 -1.70 10.53 -3.48
C ARG A 109 -2.48 10.67 -4.79
N ALA A 110 -2.94 11.89 -5.07
CA ALA A 110 -3.55 12.21 -6.35
C ALA A 110 -2.57 11.83 -7.47
N GLU A 111 -3.08 11.20 -8.52
CA GLU A 111 -2.30 10.88 -9.71
C GLU A 111 -1.65 12.18 -10.23
N LEU A 112 -0.31 12.24 -10.18
CA LEU A 112 0.46 13.33 -10.77
C LEU A 112 0.23 13.30 -12.28
N GLY A 113 -0.74 14.09 -12.77
CA GLY A 113 -0.98 14.18 -14.21
C GLY A 113 -2.21 14.95 -14.68
N LYS A 114 -3.19 15.30 -13.83
CA LYS A 114 -4.36 16.07 -14.26
C LYS A 114 -4.35 17.49 -13.68
N PRO A 115 -4.12 18.53 -14.51
CA PRO A 115 -4.30 19.91 -14.08
C PRO A 115 -5.80 20.17 -14.00
N GLY A 116 -6.32 20.21 -12.78
CA GLY A 116 -7.72 20.52 -12.48
C GLY A 116 -8.46 19.35 -11.83
N GLY A 117 -8.72 19.48 -10.53
CA GLY A 117 -9.67 18.62 -9.82
C GLY A 117 -9.08 17.36 -9.16
N GLY A 118 -7.97 17.48 -8.45
CA GLY A 118 -7.43 16.40 -7.61
C GLY A 118 -7.72 16.63 -6.13
N GLY A 119 -8.99 16.55 -5.71
CA GLY A 119 -9.31 16.51 -4.28
C GLY A 119 -8.56 15.35 -3.62
N GLN A 120 -7.85 15.61 -2.53
CA GLN A 120 -7.13 14.58 -1.78
C GLN A 120 -8.16 13.57 -1.24
N GLN A 121 -8.27 12.41 -1.89
CA GLN A 121 -9.15 11.34 -1.41
C GLN A 121 -8.46 10.68 -0.21
N CYS A 122 -8.99 10.99 0.97
CA CYS A 122 -8.63 10.31 2.21
C CYS A 122 -9.75 9.35 2.59
N GLY A 123 -9.41 8.11 2.95
CA GLY A 123 -10.36 7.13 3.49
C GLY A 123 -9.87 6.59 4.84
N LEU A 124 -10.79 6.05 5.63
CA LEU A 124 -10.46 5.40 6.90
C LEU A 124 -10.20 3.91 6.68
N THR A 125 -9.06 3.43 7.20
CA THR A 125 -8.73 2.01 7.31
C THR A 125 -9.19 1.45 8.65
N LEU A 126 -9.06 2.25 9.71
CA LEU A 126 -9.52 1.92 11.05
C LEU A 126 -10.30 3.11 11.59
N LYS A 127 -11.55 2.89 12.01
CA LYS A 127 -12.35 3.92 12.66
C LYS A 127 -11.77 4.23 14.05
N PRO A 128 -11.70 5.51 14.46
CA PRO A 128 -11.43 5.85 15.83
C PRO A 128 -12.58 5.37 16.73
N LYS A 129 -12.21 4.89 17.93
CA LYS A 129 -13.17 4.57 18.98
C LYS A 129 -13.36 5.80 19.85
N VAL A 130 -14.60 6.25 20.01
CA VAL A 130 -14.94 7.48 20.73
C VAL A 130 -15.82 7.17 21.94
N VAL A 131 -15.79 8.07 22.91
CA VAL A 131 -16.67 8.04 24.08
C VAL A 131 -17.78 9.03 23.86
N LEU A 132 -19.02 8.56 23.95
CA LEU A 132 -20.22 9.39 23.95
C LEU A 132 -20.69 9.67 25.39
N PRO A 133 -21.47 10.74 25.64
CA PRO A 133 -21.93 11.08 26.98
C PRO A 133 -22.68 9.94 27.68
N ALA A 134 -23.42 9.13 26.93
CA ALA A 134 -24.15 7.97 27.46
C ALA A 134 -23.24 6.96 28.19
N ALA A 135 -21.97 6.82 27.78
CA ALA A 135 -21.00 5.93 28.43
C ALA A 135 -20.50 6.46 29.79
N LEU A 136 -20.79 7.72 30.14
CA LEU A 136 -20.40 8.34 31.40
C LEU A 136 -21.51 8.34 32.45
N GLU A 137 -22.74 7.99 32.07
CA GLU A 137 -23.90 7.93 32.97
C GLU A 137 -24.18 6.51 33.49
N ALA A 138 -23.32 5.54 33.16
CA ALA A 138 -23.39 4.14 33.59
C ALA A 138 -22.71 3.86 34.94
#